data_AF-A0A5C7PGY8-F1
#
_entry.id   AF-A0A5C7PGY8-F1
#
_cell.length_a   1.000
_cell.length_b   1.000
_cell.length_c   1.000
_cell.angle_alpha   90.00
_cell.angle_beta   90.00
_cell.angle_gamma   90.00
#
_symmetry.space_group_name_H-M   'P 1'
#
loop_
_entity.id
_entity.type
_entity.pdbx_description
1 polymer ?
#
loop_
_entity_poly.entity_id
_entity_poly.type
_entity_poly.pdbx_seq_one_letter_code
_entity_poly.pdbx_strand_id
1 'polypeptide(L)'
;MPSETVVLNFSSLNDLHDGRIARLLSTHLKRIAEDCMDRPADKTKRKVTLEFVAEPIPDDEGLGCDHVNLEIECKSKIPTYRSKKFEMRVSKGGFLFNKEFPEQFDAQGLPFSEEGQS
;
A
#
# COMPACT_ATOMS: atom_id res chain seq x y z
N MET A 1 22.53 -34.22 13.81
CA MET A 1 23.22 -32.99 14.27
C MET A 1 22.35 -32.37 15.35
N PRO A 2 22.88 -31.91 16.48
CA PRO A 2 22.05 -31.21 17.47
C PRO A 2 21.49 -29.93 16.83
N SER A 3 20.17 -29.72 16.94
CA SER A 3 19.52 -28.51 16.47
C SER A 3 19.72 -27.40 17.49
N GLU A 4 20.42 -26.34 17.09
CA GLU A 4 20.56 -25.13 17.91
C GLU A 4 19.25 -24.35 17.89
N THR A 5 18.74 -23.98 19.08
CA THR A 5 17.54 -23.16 19.22
C THR A 5 17.94 -21.71 19.50
N VAL A 6 17.34 -20.77 18.77
CA VAL A 6 17.64 -19.34 18.87
C VAL A 6 16.35 -18.58 19.14
N VAL A 7 16.41 -17.60 20.06
CA VAL A 7 15.27 -16.73 20.37
C VAL A 7 15.02 -15.78 19.19
N LEU A 8 13.76 -15.65 18.76
CA LEU A 8 13.37 -14.69 17.73
C LEU A 8 13.46 -13.25 18.24
N ASN A 9 14.27 -12.43 17.59
CA ASN A 9 14.45 -11.01 17.82
C ASN A 9 14.98 -10.33 16.54
N PHE A 10 15.14 -9.01 16.52
CA PHE A 10 15.59 -8.31 15.31
C PHE A 10 16.97 -8.74 14.79
N SER A 11 17.87 -9.21 15.65
CA SER A 11 19.19 -9.70 15.25
C SER A 11 19.08 -11.09 14.61
N SER A 12 18.27 -11.98 15.19
CA SER A 12 18.06 -13.35 14.72
C SER A 12 17.05 -13.48 13.57
N LEU A 13 16.37 -12.40 13.17
CA LEU A 13 15.55 -12.37 11.94
C LEU A 13 16.38 -12.65 10.67
N ASN A 14 17.70 -12.45 10.71
CA ASN A 14 18.58 -12.83 9.60
C ASN A 14 18.72 -14.34 9.46
N ASP A 15 18.62 -15.07 10.57
CA ASP A 15 18.75 -16.53 10.59
C ASP A 15 17.40 -17.20 10.23
N LEU A 16 16.30 -16.50 10.50
CA LEU A 16 14.96 -16.96 10.14
C LEU A 16 14.70 -16.81 8.64
N HIS A 17 14.32 -17.92 8.00
CA HIS A 17 13.93 -17.97 6.59
C HIS A 17 15.02 -17.39 5.65
N ASP A 18 16.29 -17.69 5.91
CA ASP A 18 17.45 -17.23 5.10
C ASP A 18 17.48 -15.69 4.96
N GLY A 19 17.13 -14.99 6.03
CA GLY A 19 17.12 -13.54 6.14
C GLY A 19 16.10 -12.84 5.25
N ARG A 20 15.14 -13.55 4.66
CA ARG A 20 14.13 -12.96 3.77
C ARG A 20 13.32 -11.88 4.45
N ILE A 21 12.98 -12.04 5.73
CA ILE A 21 12.21 -11.05 6.49
C ILE A 21 13.03 -9.76 6.68
N ALA A 22 14.32 -9.87 7.04
CA ALA A 22 15.20 -8.72 7.17
C ALA A 22 15.39 -7.99 5.83
N ARG A 23 15.53 -8.74 4.72
CA ARG A 23 15.59 -8.18 3.36
C ARG A 23 14.29 -7.48 2.96
N LEU A 24 13.15 -8.06 3.30
CA LEU A 24 11.83 -7.50 3.01
C LEU A 24 11.63 -6.17 3.74
N LEU A 25 11.92 -6.12 5.04
CA LEU A 25 11.88 -4.88 5.82
C LEU A 25 12.79 -3.81 5.23
N SER A 26 14.05 -4.17 4.92
CA SER A 26 15.02 -3.27 4.30
C SER A 26 14.53 -2.70 2.96
N THR A 27 13.90 -3.55 2.14
CA THR A 27 13.32 -3.15 0.84
C THR A 27 12.20 -2.12 1.03
N HIS A 28 11.29 -2.35 1.98
CA HIS A 28 10.20 -1.42 2.27
C HIS A 28 10.70 -0.09 2.83
N LEU A 29 11.71 -0.10 3.70
CA LEU A 29 12.36 1.11 4.22
C LEU A 29 13.03 1.91 3.11
N LYS A 30 13.79 1.25 2.23
CA LYS A 30 14.42 1.89 1.07
C LYS A 30 13.37 2.55 0.18
N ARG A 31 12.28 1.84 -0.13
CA ARG A 31 11.18 2.35 -0.96
C ARG A 31 10.55 3.62 -0.41
N ILE A 32 10.29 3.70 0.90
CA ILE A 32 9.70 4.91 1.48
C ILE A 32 10.70 6.08 1.51
N ALA A 33 12.00 5.79 1.65
CA ALA A 33 13.05 6.80 1.62
C ALA A 33 13.19 7.41 0.22
N GLU A 34 13.26 6.56 -0.81
CA GLU A 34 13.24 6.97 -2.23
C GLU A 34 12.02 7.85 -2.50
N ASP A 35 10.84 7.42 -2.04
CA ASP A 35 9.61 8.18 -2.26
C ASP A 35 9.58 9.56 -1.58
N CYS A 36 10.22 9.70 -0.42
CA CYS A 36 10.38 10.99 0.25
C CYS A 36 11.34 11.91 -0.52
N MET A 37 12.36 11.35 -1.17
CA MET A 37 13.29 12.09 -2.03
C MET A 37 12.63 12.53 -3.35
N ASP A 38 11.80 11.65 -3.94
CA ASP A 38 11.08 11.94 -5.19
C ASP A 38 9.96 12.97 -4.99
N ARG A 39 9.33 12.99 -3.81
CA ARG A 39 8.16 13.84 -3.50
C ARG A 39 8.31 14.62 -2.19
N PRO A 40 9.33 15.49 -2.03
CA PRO A 40 9.67 16.14 -0.76
C PRO A 40 8.63 17.18 -0.30
N ALA A 41 7.83 17.72 -1.23
CA ALA A 41 6.75 18.65 -0.93
C ALA A 41 5.47 17.95 -0.43
N ASP A 42 5.26 16.67 -0.74
CA ASP A 42 4.06 15.93 -0.32
C ASP A 42 4.18 15.53 1.16
N LYS A 43 3.38 16.16 2.01
CA LYS A 43 3.37 15.94 3.47
C LYS A 43 2.60 14.69 3.91
N THR A 44 2.03 13.92 2.98
CA THR A 44 1.33 12.67 3.30
C THR A 44 2.28 11.67 3.96
N LYS A 45 1.89 11.03 5.06
CA LYS A 45 2.79 10.12 5.79
C LYS A 45 3.05 8.83 5.00
N ARG A 46 4.31 8.42 4.94
CA ARG A 46 4.74 7.08 4.49
C ARG A 46 4.83 6.18 5.72
N LYS A 47 4.43 4.92 5.62
CA LYS A 47 4.44 3.97 6.74
C LYS A 47 4.97 2.61 6.27
N VAL A 48 5.82 2.00 7.08
CA VAL A 48 6.12 0.56 7.02
C VAL A 48 5.50 -0.09 8.26
N THR A 49 4.86 -1.23 8.08
CA THR A 49 4.30 -2.05 9.15
C THR A 49 4.94 -3.43 9.06
N LEU A 50 5.54 -3.87 10.16
CA LEU A 50 5.93 -5.26 10.38
C LEU A 50 4.93 -5.83 11.40
N GLU A 51 4.20 -6.85 11.00
CA GLU A 51 3.12 -7.46 11.75
C GLU A 51 3.49 -8.90 12.08
N PHE A 52 3.31 -9.28 13.34
CA PHE A 52 3.52 -10.63 13.85
C PHE A 52 2.16 -11.14 14.31
N VAL A 53 1.71 -12.23 13.71
CA VAL A 53 0.45 -12.89 14.05
C VAL A 53 0.78 -14.24 14.63
N ALA A 54 0.38 -14.47 15.88
CA ALA A 54 0.69 -15.67 16.63
C ALA A 54 -0.61 -16.38 17.01
N GLU A 55 -0.72 -17.65 16.65
CA GLU A 55 -1.82 -18.53 17.03
C GLU A 55 -1.27 -19.65 17.94
N PRO A 56 -1.68 -19.72 19.23
CA PRO A 56 -1.18 -20.72 20.15
C PRO A 56 -1.77 -22.10 19.84
N ILE A 57 -0.94 -23.13 20.02
CA ILE A 57 -1.31 -24.54 19.95
C ILE A 57 -1.21 -25.09 21.38
N PRO A 58 -2.33 -25.56 21.96
CA PRO A 58 -2.33 -26.10 23.31
C PRO A 58 -1.61 -27.46 23.38
N ASP A 59 -1.16 -27.83 24.58
CA ASP A 59 -0.70 -29.18 24.85
C ASP A 59 -1.86 -30.20 24.86
N ASP A 60 -1.52 -31.49 24.94
CA ASP A 60 -2.50 -32.60 24.91
C ASP A 60 -3.53 -32.53 26.06
N GLU A 61 -3.18 -31.86 27.17
CA GLU A 61 -4.06 -31.68 28.33
C GLU A 61 -4.92 -30.40 28.22
N GLY A 62 -4.62 -29.52 27.28
CA GLY A 62 -5.29 -28.23 27.11
C GLY A 62 -5.00 -27.23 28.23
N LEU A 63 -3.98 -27.49 29.07
CA LEU A 63 -3.65 -26.70 30.25
C LEU A 63 -2.47 -25.76 30.00
N GLY A 64 -1.68 -26.01 28.96
CA GLY A 64 -0.52 -25.21 28.56
C GLY A 64 -0.50 -24.88 27.07
N CYS A 65 0.47 -24.06 26.67
CA CYS A 65 0.77 -23.77 25.27
C CYS A 65 2.05 -24.53 24.90
N ASP A 66 1.92 -25.53 24.03
CA ASP A 66 3.04 -26.35 23.57
C ASP A 66 3.82 -25.63 22.47
N HIS A 67 3.09 -25.14 21.45
CA HIS A 67 3.66 -24.49 20.28
C HIS A 67 2.88 -23.24 19.85
N VAL A 68 3.44 -22.45 18.94
CA VAL A 68 2.76 -21.28 18.34
C VAL A 68 3.01 -21.29 16.83
N ASN A 69 1.94 -21.16 16.06
CA ASN A 69 2.05 -20.81 14.64
C ASN A 69 2.30 -19.31 14.53
N LEU A 70 3.48 -18.93 14.03
CA LEU A 70 3.85 -17.53 13.86
C LEU A 70 3.90 -17.16 12.37
N GLU A 71 3.09 -16.20 11.98
CA GLU A 71 3.15 -15.53 10.68
C GLU A 71 3.77 -14.14 10.84
N ILE A 72 4.65 -13.77 9.90
CA ILE A 72 5.30 -12.46 9.86
C ILE A 72 4.98 -11.81 8.52
N GLU A 73 4.35 -10.64 8.55
CA GLU A 73 4.01 -9.86 7.38
C GLU A 73 4.69 -8.50 7.40
N CYS A 74 5.21 -8.05 6.25
CA CYS A 74 5.75 -6.70 6.09
C CYS A 74 5.04 -5.98 4.94
N LYS A 75 4.46 -4.81 5.23
CA LYS A 75 3.72 -3.97 4.29
C LYS A 75 4.26 -2.54 4.32
N SER A 76 4.28 -1.85 3.18
CA SER A 76 4.52 -0.40 3.13
C SER A 76 3.39 0.34 2.44
N LYS A 77 3.02 1.51 2.99
CA LYS A 77 2.08 2.44 2.40
C LYS A 77 2.81 3.72 1.99
N ILE A 78 2.85 3.97 0.68
CA ILE A 78 3.25 5.23 0.07
C ILE A 78 2.01 6.04 -0.34
N PRO A 79 2.07 7.37 -0.43
CA PRO A 79 0.94 8.16 -0.87
C PRO A 79 0.47 7.75 -2.25
N THR A 80 -0.81 7.42 -2.34
CA THR A 80 -1.44 7.08 -3.60
C THR A 80 -1.68 8.36 -4.38
N TYR A 81 -1.15 8.46 -5.60
CA TYR A 81 -1.57 9.51 -6.53
C TYR A 81 -3.04 9.29 -6.87
N ARG A 82 -3.88 10.25 -6.53
CA ARG A 82 -5.29 10.27 -6.95
C ARG A 82 -5.42 11.36 -8.01
N SER A 83 -5.91 11.00 -9.18
CA SER A 83 -6.37 12.00 -10.13
C SER A 83 -7.53 12.79 -9.51
N LYS A 84 -7.89 13.91 -10.14
CA LYS A 84 -9.21 14.49 -9.92
C LYS A 84 -10.29 13.46 -10.27
N LYS A 85 -11.49 13.64 -9.70
CA LYS A 85 -12.66 12.89 -10.13
C LYS A 85 -13.09 13.44 -11.49
N PHE A 86 -13.31 12.55 -12.45
CA PHE A 86 -13.84 12.90 -13.76
C PHE A 86 -15.23 12.32 -13.89
N GLU A 87 -16.14 13.09 -14.46
CA GLU A 87 -17.47 12.61 -14.82
C GLU A 87 -17.37 11.82 -16.12
N MET A 88 -17.84 10.58 -16.09
CA MET A 88 -17.81 9.69 -17.25
C MET A 88 -19.17 9.03 -17.44
N ARG A 89 -19.57 8.85 -18.70
CA ARG A 89 -20.76 8.09 -19.06
C ARG A 89 -20.40 6.65 -19.40
N VAL A 90 -21.22 5.71 -18.96
CA VAL A 90 -21.04 4.29 -19.26
C VAL A 90 -21.63 3.94 -20.63
N SER A 91 -20.91 3.16 -21.42
CA SER A 91 -21.37 2.58 -22.69
C SER A 91 -21.04 1.08 -22.75
N LYS A 92 -21.60 0.36 -23.73
CA LYS A 92 -21.30 -1.07 -23.96
C LYS A 92 -19.80 -1.33 -24.22
N GLY A 93 -19.05 -0.31 -24.67
CA GLY A 93 -17.61 -0.40 -24.97
C GLY A 93 -16.68 0.17 -23.89
N GLY A 94 -17.22 0.67 -22.77
CA GLY A 94 -16.43 1.28 -21.69
C GLY A 94 -16.90 2.68 -21.30
N PHE A 95 -16.01 3.45 -20.68
CA PHE A 95 -16.28 4.79 -20.19
C PHE A 95 -16.03 5.84 -21.28
N LEU A 96 -16.98 6.75 -21.44
CA LEU A 96 -16.88 7.91 -22.32
C LEU A 96 -16.65 9.15 -21.45
N PHE A 97 -15.81 10.07 -21.93
CA PHE A 97 -15.58 11.36 -21.29
C PHE A 97 -15.70 12.47 -22.34
N ASN A 98 -16.05 13.67 -21.91
CA ASN A 98 -16.05 14.85 -22.76
C ASN A 98 -14.60 15.34 -22.91
N LYS A 99 -14.09 15.39 -24.14
CA LYS A 99 -12.68 15.77 -24.40
C LYS A 99 -12.42 17.26 -24.15
N GLU A 100 -13.41 18.11 -24.42
CA GLU A 100 -13.30 19.56 -24.23
C GLU A 100 -13.45 19.93 -22.75
N PHE A 101 -14.30 19.18 -22.02
CA PHE A 101 -14.54 19.36 -20.59
C PHE A 101 -14.38 18.03 -19.83
N PRO A 102 -13.13 17.56 -19.57
CA PRO A 102 -12.91 16.25 -18.94
C PRO A 102 -13.53 16.10 -17.54
N GLU A 103 -13.76 17.22 -16.85
CA GLU A 103 -14.34 17.26 -15.50
C GLU A 103 -15.89 17.28 -15.52
N GLN A 104 -16.54 17.50 -16.67
CA GLN A 104 -18.00 17.60 -16.81
C GLN A 104 -18.47 16.93 -18.12
N PHE A 105 -19.21 15.82 -18.00
CA PHE A 105 -19.60 15.06 -19.19
C PHE A 105 -20.61 15.83 -20.06
N ASP A 106 -21.60 16.45 -19.42
CA ASP A 106 -22.72 17.13 -20.09
C ASP A 106 -22.49 18.64 -20.31
N ALA A 107 -21.28 19.15 -20.09
CA ALA A 107 -20.97 20.56 -20.33
C ALA A 107 -21.20 20.91 -21.81
N GLN A 108 -22.24 21.71 -22.07
CA GLN A 108 -22.44 22.37 -23.36
C GLN A 108 -21.54 23.61 -23.38
N GLY A 109 -20.71 23.73 -24.42
CA GLY A 109 -19.91 24.94 -24.65
C GLY A 109 -20.81 26.17 -24.56
N LEU A 110 -20.35 27.20 -23.85
CA LEU A 110 -21.07 28.47 -23.72
C LEU A 110 -21.41 28.97 -25.13
N PRO A 111 -22.69 29.28 -25.44
CA PRO A 111 -23.01 29.97 -26.68
C PRO A 111 -22.29 31.33 -26.65
N PHE A 112 -21.45 31.60 -27.65
CA PHE A 112 -20.94 32.94 -27.88
C PHE A 112 -22.14 33.85 -28.12
N SER A 113 -22.43 34.75 -27.17
CA SER A 113 -23.42 35.81 -27.37
C SER A 113 -22.86 36.81 -28.37
N GLU A 114 -23.36 36.79 -29.61
CA GLU A 114 -23.20 37.89 -30.55
C GLU A 114 -24.03 39.09 -30.05
N GLU A 115 -23.46 39.90 -29.16
CA GLU A 115 -23.93 41.26 -28.92
C GLU A 115 -22.80 42.23 -29.29
N GLY A 116 -22.92 42.81 -30.49
CA GLY A 116 -21.96 43.82 -30.94
C GLY A 116 -22.01 44.16 -32.42
N GLN A 117 -23.19 44.42 -32.99
CA GLN A 117 -23.28 45.27 -34.17
C GLN A 117 -24.27 46.41 -33.86
N SER A 118 -23.68 47.53 -33.42
CA SER A 118 -24.26 48.87 -33.42
C SER A 118 -24.22 49.46 -34.82
#